data_AF-A0A2S6X838-F1
#
_entry.id   AF-A0A2S6X838-F1
#
_cell.length_a   1.000
_cell.length_b   1.000
_cell.length_c   1.000
_cell.angle_alpha   90.00
_cell.angle_beta   90.00
_cell.angle_gamma   90.00
#
_symmetry.space_group_name_H-M   'P 1'
#
loop_
_entity.id
_entity.type
_entity.pdbx_description
1 polymer ?
#
loop_
_entity_poly.entity_id
_entity_poly.type
_entity_poly.pdbx_seq_one_letter_code
_entity_poly.pdbx_strand_id
1 'polypeptide(L)'
;MSRAEKSASAERSGHEAELSVYQRAMRERLLAAPSVPGPWRSVGLVPVGGLLGIGFAAHPDSGRDLVMVVSHDGHGLFDAVTGEKTARDRDPEPDGSTPDEAADLSCPGLGPINGCRVRSVVP
;
A
#
# COMPACT_ATOMS: atom_id res chain seq x y z
N MET A 1 -30.46 -8.46 59.12
CA MET A 1 -31.21 -8.52 57.85
C MET A 1 -30.21 -8.34 56.71
N SER A 2 -29.92 -9.42 56.00
CA SER A 2 -28.88 -9.52 54.97
C SER A 2 -29.37 -8.90 53.65
N ARG A 3 -28.56 -8.02 53.05
CA ARG A 3 -28.79 -7.47 51.71
C ARG A 3 -28.01 -8.33 50.73
N ALA A 4 -28.69 -9.31 50.13
CA ALA A 4 -28.13 -10.14 49.08
C ALA A 4 -27.84 -9.29 47.84
N GLU A 5 -26.59 -9.35 47.36
CA GLU A 5 -26.17 -8.88 46.04
C GLU A 5 -26.93 -9.68 44.97
N LYS A 6 -27.98 -9.07 44.42
CA LYS A 6 -28.65 -9.63 43.24
C LYS A 6 -27.82 -9.28 42.01
N SER A 7 -26.99 -10.25 41.64
CA SER A 7 -26.22 -10.37 40.40
C SER A 7 -26.87 -9.64 39.22
N ALA A 8 -26.22 -8.57 38.76
CA ALA A 8 -26.41 -8.05 37.42
C ALA A 8 -25.65 -8.95 36.43
N SER A 9 -26.13 -10.18 36.28
CA SER A 9 -25.79 -11.01 35.12
C SER A 9 -26.63 -10.50 33.95
N ALA A 10 -26.30 -9.30 33.47
CA ALA A 10 -26.76 -8.83 32.18
C ALA A 10 -26.01 -9.66 31.15
N GLU A 11 -26.69 -10.69 30.69
CA GLU A 11 -26.40 -11.53 29.54
C GLU A 11 -25.68 -10.71 28.46
N ARG A 12 -24.36 -10.92 28.31
CA ARG A 12 -23.70 -10.66 27.04
C ARG A 12 -24.14 -11.74 26.06
N SER A 13 -25.43 -11.74 25.72
CA SER A 13 -25.91 -12.41 24.50
C SER A 13 -25.62 -11.45 23.35
N GLY A 14 -24.33 -11.26 23.08
CA GLY A 14 -23.88 -10.58 21.88
C GLY A 14 -24.24 -11.49 20.72
N HIS A 15 -25.19 -11.08 19.89
CA HIS A 15 -25.51 -11.75 18.64
C HIS A 15 -24.21 -12.03 17.87
N GLU A 16 -23.77 -13.28 17.84
CA GLU A 16 -22.89 -13.75 16.79
C GLU A 16 -23.75 -13.71 15.53
N ALA A 17 -23.75 -12.57 14.83
CA ALA A 17 -24.53 -12.40 13.61
C ALA A 17 -24.10 -13.51 12.64
N GLU A 18 -25.01 -14.45 12.35
CA GLU A 18 -24.73 -15.53 11.43
C GLU A 18 -24.24 -14.94 10.10
N LEU A 19 -22.97 -15.22 9.78
CA LEU A 19 -22.37 -14.74 8.54
C LEU A 19 -23.15 -15.33 7.37
N SER A 20 -23.62 -14.46 6.49
CA SER A 20 -24.17 -14.85 5.19
C SER A 20 -23.18 -15.70 4.41
N VAL A 21 -23.67 -16.46 3.44
CA VAL A 21 -22.84 -17.29 2.56
C VAL A 21 -21.71 -16.47 1.92
N TYR A 22 -22.01 -15.25 1.48
CA TYR A 22 -21.01 -14.34 0.91
C TYR A 22 -19.94 -13.92 1.92
N GLN A 23 -20.33 -13.51 3.12
CA GLN A 23 -19.39 -13.11 4.17
C GLN A 23 -18.50 -14.27 4.61
N ARG A 24 -19.05 -15.48 4.67
CA ARG A 24 -18.29 -16.70 4.95
C ARG A 24 -17.26 -16.98 3.87
N ALA A 25 -17.67 -16.96 2.60
CA ALA A 25 -16.76 -17.15 1.46
C ALA A 25 -15.66 -16.07 1.41
N MET A 26 -16.00 -14.81 1.71
CA MET A 26 -15.04 -13.72 1.77
C MET A 26 -14.04 -13.90 2.92
N ARG A 27 -14.53 -14.31 4.11
CA ARG A 27 -13.68 -14.59 5.26
C ARG A 27 -12.70 -15.73 4.97
N GLU A 28 -13.17 -16.82 4.38
CA GLU A 28 -12.29 -17.94 3.98
C GLU A 28 -11.20 -17.48 3.01
N ARG A 29 -11.54 -16.65 2.01
CA ARG A 29 -10.56 -16.08 1.07
C ARG A 29 -9.52 -15.19 1.75
N LEU A 30 -9.94 -14.38 2.73
CA LEU A 30 -9.03 -13.51 3.49
C LEU A 30 -8.11 -14.31 4.42
N LEU A 31 -8.64 -15.37 5.06
CA LEU A 31 -7.85 -16.23 5.93
C LEU A 31 -6.88 -17.13 5.16
N ALA A 32 -7.22 -17.49 3.93
CA ALA A 32 -6.34 -18.22 3.02
C ALA A 32 -5.26 -17.34 2.36
N ALA A 33 -5.35 -16.00 2.51
CA ALA A 33 -4.33 -15.11 1.98
C ALA A 33 -2.99 -15.37 2.68
N PRO A 34 -1.86 -15.34 1.97
CA PRO A 34 -0.54 -15.47 2.57
C PRO A 34 -0.38 -14.48 3.73
N SER A 35 0.07 -14.97 4.89
CA SER A 35 0.35 -14.10 6.04
C SER A 35 1.42 -13.08 5.65
N VAL A 36 1.17 -11.80 5.94
CA VAL A 36 2.21 -10.78 5.85
C VAL A 36 3.42 -11.20 6.69
N PRO A 37 4.66 -11.07 6.18
CA PRO A 37 5.85 -11.39 6.94
C PRO A 37 5.92 -10.54 8.23
N GLY A 38 6.80 -10.93 9.15
CA GLY A 38 6.91 -10.36 10.51
C GLY A 38 6.95 -8.82 10.58
N PRO A 39 6.91 -8.24 11.79
CA PRO A 39 6.54 -6.84 12.01
C PRO A 39 7.24 -5.90 11.03
N TRP A 40 6.44 -5.07 10.34
CA TRP A 40 6.93 -4.05 9.40
C TRP A 40 8.11 -3.30 10.01
N ARG A 41 9.23 -3.31 9.29
CA ARG A 41 10.44 -2.59 9.70
C ARG A 41 10.54 -1.31 8.89
N SER A 42 10.81 -0.20 9.57
CA SER A 42 11.20 1.02 8.88
C SER A 42 12.58 0.80 8.24
N VAL A 43 12.65 0.92 6.92
CA VAL A 43 13.89 0.81 6.14
C VAL A 43 14.45 2.18 5.75
N GLY A 44 13.65 3.24 5.91
CA GLY A 44 14.06 4.61 5.62
C GLY A 44 12.99 5.64 5.96
N LEU A 45 13.42 6.90 6.01
CA LEU A 45 12.56 8.08 6.10
C LEU A 45 13.07 9.10 5.08
N VAL A 46 12.26 9.39 4.06
CA VAL A 46 12.63 10.31 2.99
C VAL A 46 11.56 11.40 2.89
N PRO A 47 11.89 12.68 3.16
CA PRO A 47 10.95 13.75 2.94
C PRO A 47 10.74 13.97 1.44
N VAL A 48 9.48 14.04 1.02
CA VAL A 48 9.09 14.30 -0.37
C VAL A 48 8.13 15.49 -0.37
N GLY A 49 8.59 16.63 -0.89
CA GLY A 49 7.74 17.80 -1.07
C GLY A 49 6.87 17.64 -2.32
N GLY A 50 5.60 18.07 -2.25
CA GLY A 50 4.69 18.05 -3.39
C GLY A 50 4.44 16.65 -3.95
N LEU A 51 4.23 15.66 -3.07
CA LEU A 51 3.91 14.29 -3.48
C LEU A 51 2.61 14.25 -4.29
N LEU A 52 2.66 13.63 -5.47
CA LEU A 52 1.54 13.48 -6.40
C LEU A 52 1.07 12.03 -6.52
N GLY A 53 1.95 11.05 -6.28
CA GLY A 53 1.55 9.65 -6.32
C GLY A 53 2.67 8.69 -5.95
N ILE A 54 2.25 7.48 -5.55
CA ILE A 54 3.15 6.36 -5.26
C ILE A 54 2.66 5.11 -5.99
N GLY A 55 3.58 4.37 -6.61
CA GLY A 55 3.31 3.11 -7.28
C GLY A 55 4.39 2.07 -7.00
N PHE A 56 4.08 0.81 -7.32
CA PHE A 56 4.99 -0.33 -7.10
C PHE A 56 5.30 -1.04 -8.42
N ALA A 57 6.54 -1.52 -8.55
CA ALA A 57 6.98 -2.36 -9.65
C ALA A 57 8.00 -3.38 -9.15
N ALA A 58 8.16 -4.49 -9.87
CA ALA A 58 9.23 -5.45 -9.57
C ALA A 58 10.50 -5.06 -10.36
N HIS A 59 11.65 -5.12 -9.69
CA HIS A 59 12.94 -5.03 -10.37
C HIS A 59 13.09 -6.20 -11.35
N PRO A 60 13.44 -5.99 -12.64
CA PRO A 60 13.42 -7.04 -13.66
C PRO A 60 14.36 -8.20 -13.33
N ASP A 61 15.56 -7.92 -12.81
CA ASP A 61 16.54 -8.97 -12.51
C ASP A 61 16.34 -9.63 -11.14
N SER A 62 16.10 -8.85 -10.09
CA SER A 62 16.08 -9.36 -8.71
C SER A 62 14.69 -9.74 -8.21
N GLY A 63 13.63 -9.30 -8.88
CA GLY A 63 12.24 -9.46 -8.45
C GLY A 63 11.89 -8.68 -7.17
N ARG A 64 12.80 -7.84 -6.64
CA ARG A 64 12.52 -7.01 -5.46
C ARG A 64 11.52 -5.93 -5.78
N ASP A 65 10.70 -5.59 -4.79
CA ASP A 65 9.76 -4.49 -4.89
C ASP A 65 10.52 -3.16 -4.95
N LEU A 66 10.13 -2.35 -5.92
CA LEU A 66 10.56 -0.98 -6.11
C LEU A 66 9.37 -0.05 -5.89
N VAL A 67 9.61 1.08 -5.24
CA VAL A 67 8.63 2.13 -5.01
C VAL A 67 8.94 3.30 -5.94
N MET A 68 8.01 3.59 -6.85
CA MET A 68 8.01 4.78 -7.67
C MET A 68 7.29 5.90 -6.91
N VAL A 69 7.93 7.06 -6.83
CA VAL A 69 7.41 8.27 -6.17
C VAL A 69 7.35 9.38 -7.21
N VAL A 70 6.16 9.89 -7.45
CA VAL A 70 5.91 11.04 -8.33
C VAL A 70 5.70 12.26 -7.46
N SER A 71 6.48 13.31 -7.69
CA SER A 71 6.37 14.58 -6.98
C SER A 71 6.50 15.75 -7.95
N HIS A 72 6.06 16.92 -7.52
CA HIS A 72 6.19 18.15 -8.31
C HIS A 72 7.67 18.51 -8.63
N ASP A 73 8.63 18.06 -7.81
CA ASP A 73 10.08 18.26 -8.05
C ASP A 73 10.71 17.08 -8.83
N GLY A 74 9.89 16.36 -9.59
CA GLY A 74 10.26 15.19 -10.38
C GLY A 74 10.03 13.85 -9.67
N HIS A 75 10.59 12.79 -10.22
CA HIS A 75 10.25 11.41 -9.90
C HIS A 75 11.43 10.65 -9.26
N GLY A 76 11.16 9.84 -8.25
CA GLY A 76 12.17 9.01 -7.59
C GLY A 76 11.80 7.54 -7.59
N LEU A 77 12.80 6.68 -7.76
CA LEU A 77 12.65 5.23 -7.59
C LEU A 77 13.44 4.78 -6.37
N PHE A 78 12.84 3.90 -5.56
CA PHE A 78 13.43 3.40 -4.33
C PHE A 78 13.36 1.88 -4.27
N ASP A 79 14.37 1.22 -3.69
CA ASP A 79 14.31 -0.20 -3.31
C ASP A 79 13.50 -0.32 -2.00
N ALA A 80 12.41 -1.09 -2.02
CA ALA A 80 11.50 -1.22 -0.88
C ALA A 80 12.08 -2.05 0.29
N VAL A 81 13.14 -2.82 0.03
CA VAL A 81 13.83 -3.65 1.02
C VAL A 81 14.90 -2.83 1.75
N THR A 82 15.61 -1.94 1.05
CA THR A 82 16.72 -1.17 1.63
C THR A 82 16.36 0.28 1.95
N GLY A 83 15.32 0.84 1.35
CA GLY A 83 14.98 2.26 1.43
C GLY A 83 15.88 3.17 0.58
N GLU A 84 16.80 2.61 -0.19
CA GLU A 84 17.73 3.35 -1.03
C GLU A 84 17.02 3.97 -2.23
N LYS A 85 17.34 5.23 -2.57
CA LYS A 85 16.89 5.87 -3.81
C LYS A 85 17.81 5.44 -4.96
N THR A 86 17.29 4.58 -5.84
CA THR A 86 18.06 3.95 -6.93
C THR A 86 18.05 4.77 -8.23
N ALA A 87 17.03 5.61 -8.44
CA ALA A 87 16.99 6.53 -9.57
C ALA A 87 16.27 7.84 -9.20
N ARG A 88 16.62 8.93 -9.88
CA ARG A 88 15.98 10.25 -9.76
C ARG A 88 15.92 10.91 -11.13
N ASP A 89 14.72 11.35 -11.49
CA ASP A 89 14.48 12.29 -12.56
C ASP A 89 13.95 13.59 -11.95
N ARG A 90 14.47 14.74 -12.39
CA ARG A 90 14.04 16.06 -11.90
C ARG A 90 13.17 16.81 -12.90
N ASP A 91 13.19 16.40 -14.17
CA ASP A 91 12.52 17.10 -15.27
C ASP A 91 11.88 16.06 -16.20
N PRO A 92 10.86 15.32 -15.70
CA PRO A 92 10.19 14.31 -16.50
C PRO A 92 9.38 14.97 -17.62
N GLU A 93 9.33 14.31 -18.78
CA GLU A 93 8.58 14.80 -19.95
C GLU A 93 7.12 15.12 -19.57
N PRO A 94 6.58 16.30 -19.91
CA PRO A 94 5.37 16.81 -19.27
C PRO A 94 4.06 16.10 -19.63
N ASP A 95 4.03 15.21 -20.62
CA ASP A 95 2.78 14.53 -21.03
C ASP A 95 2.68 13.12 -20.42
N GLY A 96 1.72 12.92 -19.53
CA GLY A 96 1.41 11.62 -18.93
C GLY A 96 2.47 11.15 -17.93
N SER A 97 3.27 12.09 -17.41
CA SER A 97 4.32 11.81 -16.45
C SER A 97 3.80 11.74 -15.03
N THR A 98 2.72 12.45 -14.73
CA THR A 98 2.05 12.33 -13.43
C THR A 98 0.84 11.41 -13.52
N PRO A 99 0.47 10.71 -12.43
CA PRO A 99 -0.63 9.76 -12.47
C PRO A 99 -1.98 10.41 -12.82
N ASP A 100 -2.22 11.65 -12.45
CA ASP A 100 -3.47 12.38 -12.70
C ASP A 100 -3.64 12.83 -14.16
N GLU A 101 -2.56 12.93 -14.93
CA GLU A 101 -2.58 13.20 -16.37
C GLU A 101 -2.92 11.96 -17.20
N ALA A 102 -2.67 10.76 -16.66
CA ALA A 102 -2.93 9.50 -17.34
C ALA A 102 -4.29 8.89 -16.93
N ALA A 103 -5.10 8.49 -17.92
CA ALA A 103 -6.43 7.91 -17.68
C ALA A 103 -6.44 6.62 -16.82
N ASP A 104 -5.33 5.89 -16.77
CA ASP A 104 -5.16 4.66 -15.98
C ASP A 104 -4.47 4.88 -14.63
N LEU A 105 -4.20 6.14 -14.27
CA LEU A 105 -3.50 6.55 -13.06
C LEU A 105 -2.08 5.99 -13.00
N SER A 106 -1.31 6.11 -14.08
CA SER A 106 0.05 5.59 -14.15
C SER A 106 1.06 6.62 -14.64
N CYS A 107 2.34 6.39 -14.33
CA CYS A 107 3.47 7.19 -14.78
C CYS A 107 4.55 6.31 -15.43
N PRO A 108 5.45 6.87 -16.25
CA PRO A 108 6.61 6.15 -16.78
C PRO A 108 7.56 5.71 -15.67
N GLY A 109 8.05 4.47 -15.74
CA GLY A 109 9.08 3.96 -14.83
C GLY A 109 10.45 4.60 -15.07
N LEU A 110 11.31 4.56 -14.04
CA LEU A 110 12.67 5.08 -14.09
C LEU A 110 13.72 3.96 -14.01
N GLY A 111 14.94 4.26 -14.48
CA GLY A 111 16.11 3.39 -14.30
C GLY A 111 15.85 1.94 -14.75
N PRO A 112 15.94 0.94 -13.86
CA PRO A 112 15.79 -0.48 -14.22
C PRO A 112 14.37 -0.85 -14.69
N ILE A 113 13.36 -0.02 -14.42
CA ILE A 113 11.97 -0.24 -14.89
C ILE A 113 11.57 0.76 -15.97
N ASN A 114 12.55 1.39 -16.65
CA ASN A 114 12.27 2.27 -17.77
C ASN A 114 11.53 1.50 -18.89
N GLY A 115 10.58 2.18 -19.54
CA GLY A 115 9.68 1.57 -20.53
C GLY A 115 8.49 0.81 -19.94
N CYS A 116 8.41 0.64 -18.60
CA CYS A 116 7.21 0.16 -17.92
C CYS A 116 6.30 1.32 -17.52
N ARG A 117 4.99 1.05 -17.41
CA ARG A 117 4.01 1.97 -16.83
C ARG A 117 3.73 1.54 -15.40
N VAL A 118 3.90 2.44 -14.44
CA VAL A 118 3.70 2.17 -13.03
C VAL A 118 2.39 2.79 -12.58
N ARG A 119 1.40 1.92 -12.31
CA ARG A 119 0.14 2.38 -11.74
C ARG A 119 0.37 2.89 -10.33
N SER A 120 -0.12 4.09 -10.09
CA SER A 120 0.13 4.84 -8.87
C SER A 120 -1.21 5.22 -8.25
N VAL A 121 -1.23 5.25 -6.92
CA VAL A 121 -2.33 5.84 -6.17
C VAL A 121 -2.01 7.31 -5.94
N VAL A 122 -2.98 8.17 -6.25
CA VAL A 122 -2.92 9.60 -5.91
C VAL A 122 -3.31 9.72 -4.42
N PRO A 123 -2.52 10.40 -3.58
CA PRO A 123 -2.77 10.54 -2.15
C PRO A 123 -4.00 11.40 -1.83
#